data_AF-A0A7C8AKY2-F1
#
_entry.id   AF-A0A7C8AKY2-F1
#
_cell.length_a   1.000
_cell.length_b   1.000
_cell.length_c   1.000
_cell.angle_alpha   90.00
_cell.angle_beta   90.00
_cell.angle_gamma   90.00
#
_symmetry.space_group_name_H-M   'P 1'
#
loop_
_entity.id
_entity.type
_entity.pdbx_description
1 polymer ?
#
loop_
_entity_poly.entity_id
_entity_poly.type
_entity_poly.pdbx_seq_one_letter_code
_entity_poly.pdbx_strand_id
1 'polypeptide(L)'
;MSDTEHSQRTDPERGAGPSGATGPVGPDLGVYRDEPRSVSLWALLKAPLALLCAGVAIIACMSICESRALSGQVWRDAVLILEGPPLWSDCIPVRMRHVPLANFPITQIVLRSLRQRPADAELIAQLNLDKQERVMMFDLPRDTWESLLAWGRMPEPGAPEVLAGDLARLDRFVMDDVQFEVVGRIQRGVPGFTFSYALPYDRHLARFFLTEAGAVEGWLAPDGMARIRGDDLGELKGADTKIRLVRHTRTPRGISLGTILGLAFVAWGGAAAQIRFLRQAGRRARGPLAFVLEELSASGSLLWASHAGCYGTLFFFTIAALAFPIANARMGEYVGSLFIEGDLSYIGAAYASGNVLLAALATFVNNYVVQTVGLCILPSFVVPFAGVVKNLLSFALVGFVMAPIWTGFVEHYVYHCITMTLELEAYVLASFIVSVLPIRAVKGLLSGRFMPEFVHGLKVMLSGTLLVGVMLLIAALYEAATVILFT
;
A
#
# COMPACT_ATOMS: atom_id res chain seq x y z
N MET A 1 -52.81 17.65 36.81
CA MET A 1 -51.66 17.41 37.70
C MET A 1 -50.43 17.62 36.85
N SER A 2 -49.67 18.70 36.86
CA SER A 2 -49.59 19.95 37.66
C SER A 2 -48.68 20.87 36.82
N ASP A 3 -49.17 22.05 36.42
CA ASP A 3 -48.76 23.38 36.93
C ASP A 3 -47.36 23.83 36.47
N THR A 4 -47.26 24.67 35.43
CA THR A 4 -47.11 26.16 35.41
C THR A 4 -45.70 26.67 35.72
N GLU A 5 -45.11 27.44 34.78
CA GLU A 5 -44.80 28.86 35.04
C GLU A 5 -44.48 29.67 33.76
N HIS A 6 -45.10 30.84 33.72
CA HIS A 6 -44.97 31.94 32.77
C HIS A 6 -43.75 32.81 33.09
N SER A 7 -43.13 33.42 32.06
CA SER A 7 -42.53 34.74 32.23
C SER A 7 -42.66 35.56 30.95
N GLN A 8 -43.69 36.42 30.94
CA GLN A 8 -43.83 37.56 30.05
C GLN A 8 -42.80 38.64 30.44
N ARG A 9 -42.20 39.31 29.45
CA ARG A 9 -41.56 40.62 29.65
C ARG A 9 -41.99 41.56 28.53
N THR A 10 -42.55 42.68 28.96
CA THR A 10 -43.13 43.79 28.21
C THR A 10 -42.08 44.81 27.78
N ASP A 11 -42.32 45.44 26.62
CA ASP A 11 -41.68 46.67 26.11
C ASP A 11 -41.82 47.87 27.07
N PRO A 12 -41.02 48.94 26.88
CA PRO A 12 -41.62 50.14 26.25
C PRO A 12 -40.70 51.04 25.38
N GLU A 13 -41.38 51.81 24.51
CA GLU A 13 -41.10 53.19 24.04
C GLU A 13 -39.93 53.47 23.07
N ARG A 14 -40.20 53.83 21.80
CA ARG A 14 -40.60 55.17 21.26
C ARG A 14 -39.65 56.32 21.65
N GLY A 15 -38.72 56.62 20.74
CA GLY A 15 -38.06 57.93 20.62
C GLY A 15 -38.09 58.38 19.16
N ALA A 16 -38.86 59.42 18.87
CA ALA A 16 -39.00 60.06 17.56
C ALA A 16 -38.28 61.42 17.53
N GLY A 17 -37.53 61.66 16.45
CA GLY A 17 -37.08 62.98 15.98
C GLY A 17 -35.55 63.18 15.95
N PRO A 18 -34.99 64.12 15.17
CA PRO A 18 -35.54 64.88 14.04
C PRO A 18 -34.80 64.64 12.71
N SER A 19 -35.51 64.93 11.61
CA SER A 19 -34.96 65.06 10.26
C SER A 19 -33.94 66.21 10.18
N GLY A 20 -32.74 65.92 9.70
CA GLY A 20 -31.70 66.92 9.46
C GLY A 20 -30.80 66.57 8.29
N ALA A 21 -30.93 67.37 7.23
CA ALA A 21 -29.91 67.71 6.24
C ALA A 21 -29.26 66.57 5.42
N THR A 22 -29.75 66.48 4.19
CA THR A 22 -29.09 65.95 2.99
C THR A 22 -27.73 66.60 2.73
N GLY A 23 -26.68 65.78 2.75
CA GLY A 23 -25.41 66.03 2.07
C GLY A 23 -24.83 64.70 1.60
N PRO A 24 -24.42 64.53 0.33
CA PRO A 24 -23.81 63.29 -0.14
C PRO A 24 -22.36 63.23 0.34
N VAL A 25 -22.16 62.87 1.61
CA VAL A 25 -20.87 62.40 2.11
C VAL A 25 -20.73 60.98 1.60
N GLY A 26 -20.13 60.83 0.42
CA GLY A 26 -19.72 59.52 -0.08
C GLY A 26 -18.84 58.88 0.98
N PRO A 27 -19.10 57.63 1.38
CA PRO A 27 -18.21 56.95 2.31
C PRO A 27 -16.90 56.75 1.56
N ASP A 28 -15.92 57.58 1.88
CA ASP A 28 -14.51 57.35 1.59
C ASP A 28 -14.11 56.13 2.42
N LEU A 29 -14.55 54.96 1.95
CA LEU A 29 -14.08 53.66 2.37
C LEU A 29 -12.66 53.59 1.85
N GLY A 30 -11.75 54.27 2.55
CA GLY A 30 -10.33 53.98 2.58
C GLY A 30 -10.18 52.55 3.08
N VAL A 31 -10.49 51.60 2.21
CA VAL A 31 -10.11 50.20 2.33
C VAL A 31 -8.60 50.24 2.25
N TYR A 32 -7.97 50.41 3.41
CA TYR A 32 -6.58 50.07 3.64
C TYR A 32 -6.45 48.62 3.19
N ARG A 33 -6.08 48.43 1.93
CA ARG A 33 -5.46 47.19 1.48
C ARG A 33 -4.14 47.17 2.22
N ASP A 34 -4.17 46.69 3.46
CA ASP A 34 -2.96 46.26 4.15
C ASP A 34 -2.26 45.34 3.17
N GLU A 35 -1.19 45.84 2.56
CA GLU A 35 -0.39 45.03 1.65
C GLU A 35 0.00 43.79 2.45
N PRO A 36 -0.46 42.60 2.04
CA PRO A 36 -0.23 41.40 2.83
C PRO A 36 1.27 41.24 2.96
N ARG A 37 1.79 41.45 4.18
CA ARG A 37 3.21 41.30 4.50
C ARG A 37 3.68 40.00 3.85
N SER A 38 4.67 40.10 2.97
CA SER A 38 5.17 38.99 2.18
C SER A 38 5.83 37.98 3.12
N VAL A 39 5.03 37.04 3.63
CA VAL A 39 5.55 35.90 4.38
C VAL A 39 6.43 35.12 3.42
N SER A 40 7.71 34.98 3.76
CA SER A 40 8.66 34.26 2.91
C SER A 40 8.16 32.83 2.70
N LEU A 41 8.31 32.31 1.48
CA LEU A 41 7.98 30.91 1.17
C LEU A 41 8.66 29.94 2.16
N TRP A 42 9.85 30.32 2.62
CA TRP A 42 10.61 29.51 3.56
C TRP A 42 9.95 29.44 4.95
N ALA A 43 9.42 30.55 5.46
CA ALA A 43 8.68 30.54 6.73
C ALA A 43 7.44 29.61 6.66
N LEU A 44 6.81 29.49 5.50
CA LEU A 44 5.65 28.62 5.28
C LEU A 44 6.02 27.13 5.24
N LEU A 45 7.17 26.78 4.64
CA LEU A 45 7.55 25.39 4.38
C LEU A 45 8.46 24.77 5.43
N LYS A 46 9.07 25.55 6.33
CA LYS A 46 10.05 25.05 7.32
C LYS A 46 9.55 23.89 8.16
N ALA A 47 8.39 24.03 8.81
CA ALA A 47 7.85 22.98 9.68
C ALA A 47 7.41 21.71 8.91
N PRO A 48 6.65 21.81 7.80
CA PRO A 48 6.31 20.65 6.98
C PRO A 48 7.53 19.91 6.43
N LEU A 49 8.54 20.65 5.95
CA LEU A 49 9.76 20.04 5.43
C LEU A 49 10.57 19.37 6.53
N ALA A 50 10.64 19.97 7.74
CA ALA A 50 11.26 19.33 8.89
C ALA A 50 10.58 18.01 9.27
N LEU A 51 9.24 17.97 9.22
CA LEU A 51 8.47 16.74 9.49
C LEU A 51 8.73 15.67 8.41
N LEU A 52 8.75 16.07 7.13
CA LEU A 52 9.10 15.18 6.02
C LEU A 52 10.51 14.61 6.19
N CYS A 53 11.52 15.46 6.43
CA CYS A 53 12.89 15.04 6.69
C CYS A 53 13.01 14.10 7.89
N ALA A 54 12.27 14.38 8.97
CA ALA A 54 12.23 13.51 10.14
C ALA A 54 11.63 12.14 9.80
N GLY A 55 10.55 12.09 9.01
CA GLY A 55 9.95 10.85 8.53
C GLY A 55 10.93 10.02 7.69
N VAL A 56 11.61 10.64 6.71
CA VAL A 56 12.64 9.98 5.90
C VAL A 56 13.79 9.46 6.76
N ALA A 57 14.26 10.26 7.73
CA ALA A 57 15.32 9.85 8.65
C ALA A 57 14.92 8.66 9.53
N ILE A 58 13.67 8.61 9.99
CA ILE A 58 13.12 7.45 10.72
C ILE A 58 13.14 6.21 9.84
N ILE A 59 12.64 6.29 8.60
CA ILE A 59 12.62 5.15 7.65
C ILE A 59 14.06 4.67 7.37
N ALA A 60 14.99 5.58 7.11
CA ALA A 60 16.39 5.24 6.88
C ALA A 60 17.04 4.57 8.10
N CYS A 61 16.75 5.06 9.31
CA CYS A 61 17.20 4.42 10.55
C CYS A 61 16.62 3.01 10.70
N MET A 62 15.33 2.83 10.41
CA MET A 62 14.68 1.52 10.44
C MET A 62 15.27 0.56 9.40
N SER A 63 15.64 1.05 8.21
CA SER A 63 16.35 0.27 7.19
C SER A 63 17.71 -0.23 7.71
N ILE A 64 18.50 0.65 8.35
CA ILE A 64 19.78 0.26 8.97
C ILE A 64 19.56 -0.77 10.09
N CYS A 65 18.54 -0.57 10.92
CA CYS A 65 18.17 -1.54 11.96
C CYS A 65 17.75 -2.89 11.36
N GLU A 66 17.01 -2.90 10.26
CA GLU A 66 16.61 -4.13 9.55
C GLU A 66 17.85 -4.84 9.01
N SER A 67 18.70 -4.15 8.27
CA SER A 67 19.95 -4.70 7.73
C SER A 67 20.82 -5.34 8.82
N ARG A 68 20.98 -4.67 9.97
CA ARG A 68 21.71 -5.21 11.13
C ARG A 68 21.03 -6.42 11.74
N ALA A 69 19.71 -6.38 11.93
CA ALA A 69 18.94 -7.50 12.46
C ALA A 69 19.05 -8.73 11.55
N LEU A 70 19.01 -8.54 10.24
CA LEU A 70 19.18 -9.60 9.26
C LEU A 70 20.62 -10.12 9.22
N SER A 71 21.63 -9.27 9.43
CA SER A 71 23.04 -9.69 9.34
C SER A 71 23.49 -10.74 10.36
N GLY A 72 22.77 -10.89 11.47
CA GLY A 72 23.03 -11.96 12.44
C GLY A 72 22.27 -13.25 12.17
N GLN A 73 21.37 -13.30 11.17
CA GLN A 73 20.50 -14.45 10.95
C GLN A 73 21.15 -15.49 10.05
N VAL A 74 21.12 -16.74 10.51
CA VAL A 74 21.50 -17.89 9.71
C VAL A 74 20.54 -17.98 8.52
N TRP A 75 21.10 -18.17 7.32
CA TRP A 75 20.33 -18.39 6.09
C TRP A 75 19.43 -17.22 5.68
N ARG A 76 19.74 -15.99 6.11
CA ARG A 76 19.02 -14.77 5.68
C ARG A 76 18.96 -14.60 4.16
N ASP A 77 19.97 -15.15 3.48
CA ASP A 77 20.19 -15.05 2.04
C ASP A 77 19.74 -16.34 1.32
N ALA A 78 18.99 -17.23 2.00
CA ALA A 78 18.61 -18.49 1.41
C ALA A 78 17.65 -18.32 0.24
N VAL A 79 17.88 -19.11 -0.81
CA VAL A 79 17.07 -19.15 -2.02
C VAL A 79 16.55 -20.55 -2.23
N LEU A 80 15.24 -20.66 -2.42
CA LEU A 80 14.58 -21.88 -2.85
C LEU A 80 14.34 -21.83 -4.37
N ILE A 81 14.88 -22.80 -5.08
CA ILE A 81 14.71 -23.01 -6.52
C ILE A 81 13.67 -24.12 -6.69
N LEU A 82 12.53 -23.78 -7.29
CA LEU A 82 11.47 -24.74 -7.60
C LEU A 82 11.62 -25.18 -9.04
N GLU A 83 11.71 -26.49 -9.29
CA GLU A 83 11.82 -27.07 -10.64
C GLU A 83 13.11 -26.65 -11.39
N GLY A 84 13.85 -27.65 -11.90
CA GLY A 84 15.05 -27.43 -12.71
C GLY A 84 16.39 -27.75 -12.01
N PRO A 85 17.52 -27.52 -12.69
CA PRO A 85 18.84 -27.88 -12.18
C PRO A 85 19.30 -26.94 -11.05
N PRO A 86 20.23 -27.39 -10.19
CA PRO A 86 20.82 -26.53 -9.18
C PRO A 86 21.62 -25.42 -9.87
N LEU A 87 21.53 -24.19 -9.34
CA LEU A 87 22.33 -23.07 -9.84
C LEU A 87 23.79 -23.13 -9.36
N TRP A 88 24.04 -23.79 -8.23
CA TRP A 88 25.37 -23.92 -7.62
C TRP A 88 25.60 -25.34 -7.13
N SER A 89 26.87 -25.75 -7.06
CA SER A 89 27.27 -27.12 -6.71
C SER A 89 27.01 -27.50 -5.25
N ASP A 90 26.82 -26.51 -4.37
CA ASP A 90 26.53 -26.67 -2.95
C ASP A 90 25.04 -26.49 -2.62
N CYS A 91 24.17 -26.45 -3.64
CA CYS A 91 22.74 -26.49 -3.43
C CYS A 91 22.33 -27.80 -2.72
N ILE A 92 21.49 -27.66 -1.70
CA ILE A 92 20.92 -28.79 -0.97
C ILE A 92 19.70 -29.30 -1.75
N PRO A 93 19.61 -30.60 -2.11
CA PRO A 93 18.44 -31.15 -2.75
C PRO A 93 17.24 -31.12 -1.79
N VAL A 94 16.11 -30.63 -2.28
CA VAL A 94 14.86 -30.54 -1.52
C VAL A 94 13.74 -31.23 -2.27
N ARG A 95 12.94 -32.02 -1.56
CA ARG A 95 11.67 -32.54 -2.08
C ARG A 95 10.51 -31.83 -1.40
N MET A 96 9.59 -31.33 -2.19
CA MET A 96 8.49 -30.50 -1.68
C MET A 96 7.16 -31.12 -2.05
N ARG A 97 6.19 -31.06 -1.15
CA ARG A 97 4.83 -31.47 -1.44
C ARG A 97 3.84 -30.53 -0.76
N HIS A 98 2.78 -30.17 -1.46
CA HIS A 98 1.73 -29.34 -0.88
C HIS A 98 0.97 -30.11 0.21
N VAL A 99 0.70 -29.44 1.32
CA VAL A 99 -0.20 -29.97 2.35
C VAL A 99 -1.60 -30.09 1.75
N PRO A 100 -2.27 -31.25 1.84
CA PRO A 100 -3.58 -31.43 1.23
C PRO A 100 -4.59 -30.39 1.71
N LEU A 101 -5.40 -29.88 0.78
CA LEU A 101 -6.39 -28.84 1.06
C LEU A 101 -7.43 -29.26 2.12
N ALA A 102 -7.63 -30.57 2.33
CA ALA A 102 -8.45 -31.14 3.42
C ALA A 102 -8.07 -30.63 4.81
N ASN A 103 -6.82 -30.22 5.00
CA ASN A 103 -6.34 -29.67 6.26
C ASN A 103 -6.73 -28.19 6.48
N PHE A 104 -7.36 -27.54 5.51
CA PHE A 104 -7.71 -26.12 5.57
C PHE A 104 -9.23 -25.92 5.36
N PRO A 105 -10.07 -26.24 6.36
CA PRO A 105 -11.53 -26.27 6.20
C PRO A 105 -12.12 -24.91 5.79
N ILE A 106 -11.59 -23.81 6.34
CA ILE A 106 -12.04 -22.45 5.98
C ILE A 106 -11.71 -22.17 4.50
N THR A 107 -10.48 -22.48 4.06
CA THR A 107 -10.08 -22.30 2.65
C THR A 107 -10.94 -23.17 1.73
N GLN A 108 -11.28 -24.39 2.12
CA GLN A 108 -12.18 -25.25 1.35
C GLN A 108 -13.56 -24.66 1.16
N ILE A 109 -14.14 -24.08 2.21
CA ILE A 109 -15.45 -23.42 2.13
C ILE A 109 -15.38 -22.25 1.13
N VAL A 110 -14.35 -21.42 1.22
CA VAL A 110 -14.13 -20.30 0.30
C VAL A 110 -13.95 -20.79 -1.14
N LEU A 111 -13.06 -21.76 -1.37
CA LEU A 111 -12.81 -22.33 -2.69
C LEU A 111 -14.05 -22.99 -3.27
N ARG A 112 -14.86 -23.68 -2.45
CA ARG A 112 -16.13 -24.28 -2.90
C ARG A 112 -17.10 -23.20 -3.36
N SER A 113 -17.18 -22.08 -2.63
CA SER A 113 -18.02 -20.94 -3.01
C SER A 113 -17.52 -20.26 -4.29
N LEU A 114 -16.21 -20.10 -4.48
CA LEU A 114 -15.64 -19.48 -5.67
C LEU A 114 -15.79 -20.38 -6.90
N ARG A 115 -15.51 -21.69 -6.78
CA ARG A 115 -15.63 -22.65 -7.89
C ARG A 115 -17.05 -22.79 -8.47
N GLN A 116 -18.08 -22.33 -7.75
CA GLN A 116 -19.45 -22.28 -8.25
C GLN A 116 -19.65 -21.19 -9.31
N ARG A 117 -18.70 -20.29 -9.49
CA ARG A 117 -18.74 -19.18 -10.45
C ARG A 117 -17.61 -19.36 -11.47
N PRO A 118 -17.90 -19.56 -12.78
CA PRO A 118 -16.88 -19.79 -13.79
C PRO A 118 -15.81 -18.69 -13.88
N ALA A 119 -16.21 -17.44 -13.61
CA ALA A 119 -15.30 -16.28 -13.60
C ALA A 119 -14.24 -16.32 -12.49
N ASP A 120 -14.42 -17.16 -11.45
CA ASP A 120 -13.53 -17.16 -10.29
C ASP A 120 -12.40 -18.20 -10.42
N ALA A 121 -12.37 -19.02 -11.48
CA ALA A 121 -11.27 -19.97 -11.71
C ALA A 121 -9.91 -19.26 -11.86
N GLU A 122 -9.92 -18.15 -12.59
CA GLU A 122 -8.75 -17.28 -12.76
C GLU A 122 -8.34 -16.65 -11.43
N LEU A 123 -9.31 -16.16 -10.64
CA LEU A 123 -9.03 -15.59 -9.32
C LEU A 123 -8.42 -16.63 -8.36
N ILE A 124 -8.90 -17.88 -8.38
CA ILE A 124 -8.32 -18.97 -7.57
C ILE A 124 -6.85 -19.19 -7.94
N ALA A 125 -6.53 -19.20 -9.24
CA ALA A 125 -5.18 -19.38 -9.73
C ALA A 125 -4.27 -18.19 -9.38
N GLN A 126 -4.72 -16.95 -9.63
CA GLN A 126 -3.97 -15.72 -9.35
C GLN A 126 -3.69 -15.54 -7.85
N LEU A 127 -4.66 -15.87 -7.00
CA LEU A 127 -4.52 -15.80 -5.55
C LEU A 127 -3.82 -17.03 -4.94
N ASN A 128 -3.46 -18.03 -5.76
CA ASN A 128 -2.93 -19.32 -5.32
C ASN A 128 -3.78 -19.94 -4.18
N LEU A 129 -5.11 -19.78 -4.21
CA LEU A 129 -5.96 -20.22 -3.08
C LEU A 129 -5.97 -21.75 -2.93
N ASP A 130 -5.68 -22.48 -4.00
CA ASP A 130 -5.54 -23.93 -4.02
C ASP A 130 -4.16 -24.41 -3.52
N LYS A 131 -3.14 -23.56 -3.56
CA LYS A 131 -1.77 -23.85 -3.11
C LYS A 131 -1.50 -23.15 -1.78
N GLN A 132 -1.63 -23.90 -0.69
CA GLN A 132 -1.49 -23.36 0.66
C GLN A 132 -0.04 -23.47 1.15
N GLU A 133 0.22 -24.41 2.03
CA GLU A 133 1.52 -24.65 2.65
C GLU A 133 2.16 -25.88 2.03
N ARG A 134 3.47 -26.02 2.20
CA ARG A 134 4.23 -27.15 1.67
C ARG A 134 5.05 -27.78 2.78
N VAL A 135 5.24 -29.09 2.70
CA VAL A 135 6.26 -29.79 3.47
C VAL A 135 7.50 -29.90 2.59
N MET A 136 8.67 -29.59 3.14
CA MET A 136 9.95 -29.61 2.46
C MET A 136 10.84 -30.61 3.19
N MET A 137 11.22 -31.68 2.50
CA MET A 137 12.09 -32.73 3.01
C MET A 137 13.49 -32.57 2.41
N PHE A 138 14.49 -32.47 3.27
CA PHE A 138 15.89 -32.31 2.86
C PHE A 138 16.83 -32.70 3.99
N ASP A 139 18.07 -33.02 3.63
CA ASP A 139 19.09 -33.45 4.57
C ASP A 139 19.99 -32.27 4.97
N LEU A 140 20.25 -32.15 6.27
CA LEU A 140 21.18 -31.18 6.83
C LEU A 140 21.88 -31.76 8.06
N PRO A 141 23.11 -31.30 8.34
CA PRO A 141 23.73 -31.50 9.64
C PRO A 141 22.81 -31.04 10.79
N ARG A 142 22.78 -31.83 11.87
CA ARG A 142 21.89 -31.60 13.02
C ARG A 142 22.13 -30.24 13.70
N ASP A 143 23.38 -29.83 13.82
CA ASP A 143 23.77 -28.51 14.34
C ASP A 143 23.23 -27.37 13.48
N THR A 144 23.19 -27.54 12.16
CA THR A 144 22.59 -26.57 11.24
C THR A 144 21.08 -26.48 11.50
N TRP A 145 20.38 -27.61 11.63
CA TRP A 145 18.97 -27.59 11.99
C TRP A 145 18.69 -26.92 13.34
N GLU A 146 19.47 -27.25 14.37
CA GLU A 146 19.33 -26.66 15.71
C GLU A 146 19.54 -25.15 15.67
N SER A 147 20.43 -24.65 14.81
CA SER A 147 20.65 -23.21 14.61
C SER A 147 19.46 -22.48 13.98
N LEU A 148 18.61 -23.19 13.22
CA LEU A 148 17.40 -22.65 12.60
C LEU A 148 16.20 -22.65 13.55
N LEU A 149 16.28 -23.34 14.70
CA LEU A 149 15.14 -23.52 15.61
C LEU A 149 14.89 -22.24 16.43
N ALA A 150 13.65 -21.75 16.41
CA ALA A 150 13.19 -20.65 17.27
C ALA A 150 12.76 -21.17 18.64
N TRP A 151 12.03 -22.28 18.64
CA TRP A 151 11.55 -22.97 19.83
C TRP A 151 11.16 -24.42 19.49
N GLY A 152 11.07 -25.26 20.52
CA GLY A 152 10.63 -26.64 20.43
C GLY A 152 11.80 -27.61 20.45
N ARG A 153 11.68 -28.72 19.72
CA ARG A 153 12.73 -29.70 19.55
C ARG A 153 12.87 -30.12 18.10
N MET A 154 13.96 -30.82 17.80
CA MET A 154 14.13 -31.49 16.51
C MET A 154 13.11 -32.63 16.34
N PRO A 155 12.61 -32.85 15.11
CA PRO A 155 11.88 -34.05 14.74
C PRO A 155 12.66 -35.33 15.06
N GLU A 156 11.99 -36.33 15.63
CA GLU A 156 12.57 -37.64 15.83
C GLU A 156 12.73 -38.37 14.48
N PRO A 157 13.90 -38.96 14.19
CA PRO A 157 14.10 -39.71 12.94
C PRO A 157 13.03 -40.78 12.72
N GLY A 158 12.41 -40.77 11.54
CA GLY A 158 11.34 -41.70 11.15
C GLY A 158 9.96 -41.38 11.71
N ALA A 159 9.83 -40.48 12.69
CA ALA A 159 8.54 -40.02 13.19
C ALA A 159 7.92 -38.98 12.22
N PRO A 160 6.59 -38.95 12.06
CA PRO A 160 5.92 -37.94 11.24
C PRO A 160 5.89 -36.59 11.97
N GLU A 161 7.06 -36.01 12.21
CA GLU A 161 7.26 -34.78 12.95
C GLU A 161 7.93 -33.74 12.04
N VAL A 162 7.52 -32.49 12.16
CA VAL A 162 8.04 -31.40 11.32
C VAL A 162 8.35 -30.15 12.14
N LEU A 163 9.19 -29.30 11.57
CA LEU A 163 9.38 -27.93 12.03
C LEU A 163 8.51 -26.99 11.20
N ALA A 164 7.70 -26.16 11.85
CA ALA A 164 6.85 -25.19 11.14
C ALA A 164 7.59 -23.86 10.91
N GLY A 165 7.35 -23.22 9.77
CA GLY A 165 7.71 -21.83 9.54
C GLY A 165 6.98 -20.84 10.44
N ASP A 166 7.38 -19.56 10.38
CA ASP A 166 6.74 -18.50 11.17
C ASP A 166 5.24 -18.34 10.90
N LEU A 167 4.81 -18.54 9.64
CA LEU A 167 3.41 -18.37 9.22
C LEU A 167 2.74 -19.68 8.76
N ALA A 168 3.36 -20.83 9.01
CA ALA A 168 2.71 -22.13 8.85
C ALA A 168 1.60 -22.28 9.90
N ARG A 169 0.35 -22.49 9.45
CA ARG A 169 -0.86 -22.32 10.27
C ARG A 169 -1.26 -23.52 11.11
N LEU A 170 -0.84 -24.72 10.72
CA LEU A 170 -1.29 -25.96 11.34
C LEU A 170 -0.27 -26.41 12.35
N ASP A 171 -0.73 -26.86 13.51
CA ASP A 171 0.11 -27.57 14.48
C ASP A 171 0.12 -29.09 14.19
N ARG A 172 -0.88 -29.57 13.42
CA ARG A 172 -1.00 -30.95 12.96
C ARG A 172 -1.70 -30.99 11.60
N PHE A 173 -1.33 -31.92 10.73
CA PHE A 173 -1.97 -32.12 9.44
C PHE A 173 -1.85 -33.56 8.96
N VAL A 174 -2.76 -34.00 8.09
CA VAL A 174 -2.77 -35.35 7.52
C VAL A 174 -2.31 -35.32 6.06
N MET A 175 -1.41 -36.22 5.71
CA MET A 175 -0.92 -36.46 4.35
C MET A 175 -0.80 -37.97 4.13
N ASP A 176 -1.52 -38.52 3.15
CA ASP A 176 -1.62 -39.96 2.86
C ASP A 176 -1.92 -40.81 4.11
N ASP A 177 -2.98 -40.44 4.83
CA ASP A 177 -3.44 -41.08 6.07
C ASP A 177 -2.44 -41.07 7.24
N VAL A 178 -1.31 -40.36 7.09
CA VAL A 178 -0.34 -40.13 8.17
C VAL A 178 -0.53 -38.73 8.73
N GLN A 179 -0.71 -38.67 10.05
CA GLN A 179 -0.78 -37.41 10.78
C GLN A 179 0.63 -36.94 11.12
N PHE A 180 0.99 -35.78 10.59
CA PHE A 180 2.20 -35.05 10.94
C PHE A 180 1.95 -34.10 12.11
N GLU A 181 2.92 -34.00 13.02
CA GLU A 181 2.89 -33.11 14.18
C GLU A 181 4.01 -32.06 14.12
N VAL A 182 3.67 -30.82 14.44
CA VAL A 182 4.66 -29.73 14.57
C VAL A 182 5.29 -29.79 15.95
N VAL A 183 6.59 -30.12 16.00
CA VAL A 183 7.34 -30.26 17.27
C VAL A 183 8.27 -29.08 17.58
N GLY A 184 8.36 -28.13 16.65
CA GLY A 184 9.11 -26.90 16.82
C GLY A 184 8.84 -25.91 15.69
N ARG A 185 9.37 -24.70 15.80
CA ARG A 185 9.27 -23.67 14.76
C ARG A 185 10.62 -23.12 14.37
N ILE A 186 10.76 -22.82 13.10
CA ILE A 186 11.95 -22.18 12.51
C ILE A 186 11.95 -20.69 12.87
N GLN A 187 13.13 -20.13 13.10
CA GLN A 187 13.34 -18.71 13.37
C GLN A 187 12.74 -17.84 12.27
N ARG A 188 12.25 -16.67 12.68
CA ARG A 188 11.94 -15.60 11.73
C ARG A 188 13.22 -15.18 11.04
N GLY A 189 13.15 -14.90 9.74
CA GLY A 189 14.33 -14.47 9.00
C GLY A 189 14.98 -15.53 8.14
N VAL A 190 14.43 -16.74 8.09
CA VAL A 190 14.87 -17.80 7.16
C VAL A 190 13.92 -17.83 5.94
N PRO A 191 14.30 -17.25 4.79
CA PRO A 191 13.45 -17.24 3.60
C PRO A 191 13.17 -18.66 3.11
N GLY A 192 12.09 -18.84 2.33
CA GLY A 192 11.63 -20.17 1.88
C GLY A 192 10.82 -20.96 2.91
N PHE A 193 11.04 -20.73 4.21
CA PHE A 193 10.33 -21.44 5.27
C PHE A 193 9.09 -20.72 5.80
N THR A 194 8.90 -19.44 5.47
CA THR A 194 7.81 -18.60 6.02
C THR A 194 6.44 -19.30 6.03
N PHE A 195 6.06 -19.98 4.94
CA PHE A 195 4.78 -20.68 4.78
C PHE A 195 4.94 -22.20 4.58
N SER A 196 6.01 -22.77 5.14
CA SER A 196 6.40 -24.15 4.87
C SER A 196 6.63 -24.92 6.18
N TYR A 197 6.54 -26.24 6.09
CA TYR A 197 7.01 -27.18 7.10
C TYR A 197 8.32 -27.79 6.61
N ALA A 198 9.27 -27.97 7.50
CA ALA A 198 10.55 -28.56 7.20
C ALA A 198 10.65 -29.94 7.89
N LEU A 199 11.09 -30.93 7.12
CA LEU A 199 11.20 -32.32 7.53
C LEU A 199 12.64 -32.77 7.28
N PRO A 200 13.42 -33.13 8.31
CA PRO A 200 14.71 -33.79 8.10
C PRO A 200 14.53 -35.03 7.24
N TYR A 201 15.47 -35.27 6.32
CA TYR A 201 15.42 -36.45 5.46
C TYR A 201 15.37 -37.73 6.30
N ASP A 202 14.38 -38.58 6.00
CA ASP A 202 14.28 -39.92 6.55
C ASP A 202 13.82 -40.89 5.46
N ARG A 203 14.45 -42.07 5.42
CA ARG A 203 14.20 -43.07 4.36
C ARG A 203 12.76 -43.59 4.39
N HIS A 204 12.14 -43.72 5.57
CA HIS A 204 10.77 -44.22 5.72
C HIS A 204 9.74 -43.19 5.28
N LEU A 205 10.02 -41.90 5.50
CA LEU A 205 9.14 -40.80 5.10
C LEU A 205 9.34 -40.37 3.64
N ALA A 206 10.49 -40.70 3.04
CA ALA A 206 10.80 -40.33 1.65
C ALA A 206 9.76 -40.81 0.62
N ARG A 207 9.00 -41.87 0.93
CA ARG A 207 7.90 -42.37 0.09
C ARG A 207 6.77 -41.35 -0.11
N PHE A 208 6.54 -40.44 0.85
CA PHE A 208 5.52 -39.39 0.75
C PHE A 208 5.94 -38.25 -0.18
N PHE A 209 7.21 -38.24 -0.58
CA PHE A 209 7.85 -37.22 -1.40
C PHE A 209 8.31 -37.78 -2.75
N LEU A 210 7.67 -38.85 -3.22
CA LEU A 210 7.86 -39.37 -4.57
C LEU A 210 7.05 -38.52 -5.57
N THR A 211 7.51 -38.47 -6.82
CA THR A 211 6.84 -37.72 -7.90
C THR A 211 5.41 -38.21 -8.11
N GLU A 212 5.16 -39.51 -7.95
CA GLU A 212 3.83 -40.14 -8.03
C GLU A 212 2.88 -39.65 -6.93
N ALA A 213 3.42 -39.20 -5.79
CA ALA A 213 2.66 -38.59 -4.72
C ALA A 213 2.40 -37.09 -4.96
N GLY A 214 2.87 -36.54 -6.10
CA GLY A 214 2.79 -35.12 -6.44
C GLY A 214 3.87 -34.28 -5.78
N ALA A 215 4.99 -34.89 -5.40
CA ALA A 215 6.15 -34.14 -4.91
C ALA A 215 6.93 -33.52 -6.08
N VAL A 216 7.53 -32.36 -5.81
CA VAL A 216 8.37 -31.61 -6.74
C VAL A 216 9.79 -31.58 -6.18
N GLU A 217 10.76 -31.93 -7.01
CA GLU A 217 12.18 -31.77 -6.66
C GLU A 217 12.62 -30.31 -6.89
N GLY A 218 13.49 -29.83 -6.02
CA GLY A 218 14.05 -28.49 -6.08
C GLY A 218 15.35 -28.42 -5.31
N TRP A 219 15.85 -27.19 -5.14
CA TRP A 219 17.16 -26.94 -4.59
C TRP A 219 17.11 -25.77 -3.62
N LEU A 220 17.85 -25.88 -2.52
CA LEU A 220 18.00 -24.83 -1.52
C LEU A 220 19.45 -24.37 -1.47
N ALA A 221 19.67 -23.09 -1.74
CA ALA A 221 20.98 -22.46 -1.64
C ALA A 221 21.00 -21.53 -0.42
N PRO A 222 21.67 -21.88 0.70
CA PRO A 222 21.63 -21.11 1.95
C PRO A 222 22.09 -19.65 1.84
N ASP A 223 22.95 -19.34 0.88
CA ASP A 223 23.50 -18.01 0.60
C ASP A 223 23.20 -17.54 -0.84
N GLY A 224 22.18 -18.13 -1.47
CA GLY A 224 21.86 -17.89 -2.87
C GLY A 224 21.61 -16.41 -3.22
N MET A 225 20.95 -15.64 -2.35
CA MET A 225 20.68 -14.22 -2.59
C MET A 225 21.97 -13.39 -2.66
N ALA A 226 22.98 -13.72 -1.86
CA ALA A 226 24.27 -13.04 -1.89
C ALA A 226 25.08 -13.34 -3.17
N ARG A 227 24.76 -14.46 -3.84
CA ARG A 227 25.43 -14.92 -5.06
C ARG A 227 24.76 -14.43 -6.33
N ILE A 228 23.45 -14.21 -6.31
CA ILE A 228 22.70 -13.66 -7.44
C ILE A 228 23.18 -12.22 -7.69
N ARG A 229 23.94 -12.02 -8.78
CA ARG A 229 24.26 -10.67 -9.27
C ARG A 229 23.08 -10.14 -10.10
N GLY A 230 23.01 -8.82 -10.27
CA GLY A 230 21.90 -8.17 -10.99
C GLY A 230 21.66 -8.74 -12.38
N ASP A 231 22.72 -9.08 -13.11
CA ASP A 231 22.64 -9.64 -14.46
C ASP A 231 22.13 -11.10 -14.50
N ASP A 232 22.42 -11.89 -13.46
CA ASP A 232 22.02 -13.30 -13.39
C ASP A 232 20.49 -13.45 -13.34
N LEU A 233 19.78 -12.50 -12.73
CA LEU A 233 18.31 -12.52 -12.64
C LEU A 233 17.62 -12.45 -14.00
N GLY A 234 18.25 -11.79 -14.98
CA GLY A 234 17.74 -11.72 -16.35
C GLY A 234 17.84 -13.07 -17.06
N GLU A 235 18.98 -13.74 -16.94
CA GLU A 235 19.20 -15.07 -17.53
C GLU A 235 18.33 -16.14 -16.87
N LEU A 236 18.14 -16.05 -15.55
CA LEU A 236 17.29 -16.96 -14.77
C LEU A 236 15.79 -16.84 -15.11
N LYS A 237 15.34 -15.69 -15.65
CA LYS A 237 13.96 -15.52 -16.13
C LYS A 237 13.75 -16.05 -17.56
N GLY A 238 14.82 -16.23 -18.33
CA GLY A 238 14.75 -16.64 -19.75
C GLY A 238 14.84 -18.15 -19.97
N ALA A 239 15.40 -18.90 -19.02
CA ALA A 239 15.37 -20.36 -19.05
C ALA A 239 14.01 -20.89 -18.58
N ASP A 240 13.53 -22.02 -19.13
CA ASP A 240 12.31 -22.75 -18.68
C ASP A 240 12.28 -23.14 -17.19
N THR A 241 13.29 -22.73 -16.42
CA THR A 241 13.41 -22.89 -14.98
C THR A 241 12.42 -21.94 -14.28
N LYS A 242 11.37 -22.49 -13.66
CA LYS A 242 10.41 -21.72 -12.86
C LYS A 242 11.00 -21.35 -11.49
N ILE A 243 12.02 -20.51 -11.50
CA ILE A 243 12.69 -20.08 -10.27
C ILE A 243 11.76 -19.15 -9.48
N ARG A 244 10.99 -19.72 -8.57
CA ARG A 244 10.20 -18.95 -7.60
C ARG A 244 11.07 -18.65 -6.37
N LEU A 245 11.78 -17.53 -6.44
CA LEU A 245 12.56 -17.01 -5.31
C LEU A 245 11.62 -16.61 -4.17
N VAL A 246 11.56 -17.43 -3.12
CA VAL A 246 10.82 -17.08 -1.89
C VAL A 246 11.72 -16.20 -1.03
N ARG A 247 11.72 -14.89 -1.30
CA ARG A 247 12.65 -13.93 -0.70
C ARG A 247 12.21 -13.37 0.66
N HIS A 248 10.92 -13.38 0.95
CA HIS A 248 10.40 -12.53 2.02
C HIS A 248 10.19 -13.29 3.33
N THR A 249 10.83 -12.77 4.36
CA THR A 249 10.55 -13.13 5.75
C THR A 249 9.92 -11.92 6.43
N ARG A 250 9.37 -12.11 7.63
CA ARG A 250 8.70 -11.01 8.32
C ARG A 250 9.70 -10.05 8.95
N THR A 251 9.55 -8.77 8.66
CA THR A 251 10.25 -7.69 9.34
C THR A 251 9.91 -7.72 10.83
N PRO A 252 10.88 -7.53 11.74
CA PRO A 252 10.60 -7.38 13.16
C PRO A 252 9.57 -6.28 13.44
N ARG A 253 8.60 -6.57 14.31
CA ARG A 253 7.45 -5.68 14.55
C ARG A 253 7.84 -4.25 14.92
N GLY A 254 8.90 -4.06 15.70
CA GLY A 254 9.39 -2.74 16.08
C GLY A 254 9.88 -1.93 14.88
N ILE A 255 10.55 -2.58 13.93
CA ILE A 255 11.02 -1.97 12.69
C ILE A 255 9.83 -1.60 11.81
N SER A 256 8.88 -2.52 11.61
CA SER A 256 7.66 -2.24 10.84
C SER A 256 6.89 -1.04 11.40
N LEU A 257 6.67 -0.98 12.72
CA LEU A 257 5.99 0.14 13.37
C LEU A 257 6.77 1.46 13.24
N GLY A 258 8.09 1.42 13.38
CA GLY A 258 8.96 2.57 13.15
C GLY A 258 8.85 3.08 11.71
N THR A 259 8.84 2.19 10.73
CA THR A 259 8.68 2.53 9.30
C THR A 259 7.30 3.12 9.04
N ILE A 260 6.23 2.56 9.61
CA ILE A 260 4.86 3.10 9.50
C ILE A 260 4.80 4.52 10.08
N LEU A 261 5.42 4.75 11.24
CA LEU A 261 5.50 6.08 11.85
C LEU A 261 6.26 7.07 10.96
N GLY A 262 7.39 6.63 10.39
CA GLY A 262 8.15 7.41 9.42
C GLY A 262 7.33 7.79 8.20
N LEU A 263 6.61 6.83 7.60
CA LEU A 263 5.69 7.07 6.48
C LEU A 263 4.56 8.05 6.85
N ALA A 264 4.01 7.95 8.06
CA ALA A 264 3.00 8.89 8.54
C ALA A 264 3.54 10.32 8.66
N PHE A 265 4.80 10.48 9.07
CA PHE A 265 5.46 11.79 9.13
C PHE A 265 5.74 12.34 7.73
N VAL A 266 6.18 11.50 6.78
CA VAL A 266 6.35 11.92 5.39
C VAL A 266 5.01 12.34 4.78
N ALA A 267 3.96 11.54 4.94
CA ALA A 267 2.63 11.86 4.43
C ALA A 267 2.08 13.16 5.02
N TRP A 268 2.16 13.36 6.35
CA TRP A 268 1.70 14.59 6.98
C TRP A 268 2.55 15.80 6.58
N GLY A 269 3.88 15.66 6.59
CA GLY A 269 4.80 16.72 6.14
C GLY A 269 4.53 17.13 4.70
N GLY A 270 4.36 16.16 3.80
CA GLY A 270 4.01 16.35 2.41
C GLY A 270 2.66 17.05 2.21
N ALA A 271 1.60 16.51 2.82
CA ALA A 271 0.26 17.11 2.81
C ALA A 271 0.29 18.58 3.26
N ALA A 272 0.93 18.85 4.40
CA ALA A 272 1.00 20.19 4.95
C ALA A 272 1.82 21.14 4.06
N ALA A 273 2.92 20.67 3.47
CA ALA A 273 3.73 21.45 2.53
C ALA A 273 2.92 21.79 1.28
N GLN A 274 2.25 20.78 0.70
CA GLN A 274 1.46 20.92 -0.51
C GLN A 274 0.25 21.83 -0.31
N ILE A 275 -0.54 21.65 0.75
CA ILE A 275 -1.69 22.52 1.05
C ILE A 275 -1.23 23.98 1.17
N ARG A 276 -0.12 24.24 1.87
CA ARG A 276 0.42 25.60 2.02
C ARG A 276 0.90 26.16 0.68
N PHE A 277 1.59 25.35 -0.10
CA PHE A 277 2.06 25.73 -1.43
C PHE A 277 0.88 26.07 -2.36
N LEU A 278 -0.13 25.20 -2.46
CA LEU A 278 -1.29 25.40 -3.31
C LEU A 278 -2.13 26.61 -2.88
N ARG A 279 -2.33 26.83 -1.58
CA ARG A 279 -3.01 28.04 -1.08
C ARG A 279 -2.24 29.31 -1.39
N GLN A 280 -0.91 29.27 -1.27
CA GLN A 280 -0.07 30.41 -1.63
C GLN A 280 -0.10 30.67 -3.14
N ALA A 281 -0.09 29.61 -3.97
CA ALA A 281 -0.25 29.72 -5.41
C ALA A 281 -1.63 30.29 -5.79
N GLY A 282 -2.69 29.88 -5.09
CA GLY A 282 -4.05 30.38 -5.28
C GLY A 282 -4.20 31.88 -5.14
N ARG A 283 -3.44 32.52 -4.25
CA ARG A 283 -3.42 33.99 -4.10
C ARG A 283 -2.96 34.74 -5.35
N ARG A 284 -2.21 34.07 -6.23
CA ARG A 284 -1.64 34.64 -7.46
C ARG A 284 -2.18 33.97 -8.73
N ALA A 285 -2.98 32.91 -8.56
CA ALA A 285 -3.42 32.11 -9.67
C ALA A 285 -4.34 32.93 -10.58
N ARG A 286 -4.09 32.80 -11.88
CA ARG A 286 -4.96 33.31 -12.94
C ARG A 286 -5.23 32.17 -13.91
N GLY A 287 -6.32 32.27 -14.66
CA GLY A 287 -6.67 31.28 -15.67
C GLY A 287 -7.29 30.00 -15.10
N PRO A 288 -7.12 28.84 -15.78
CA PRO A 288 -7.95 27.66 -15.55
C PRO A 288 -7.76 27.02 -14.17
N LEU A 289 -6.59 27.20 -13.53
CA LEU A 289 -6.31 26.65 -12.19
C LEU A 289 -6.86 27.51 -11.04
N ALA A 290 -7.30 28.74 -11.31
CA ALA A 290 -7.78 29.65 -10.26
C ALA A 290 -8.97 29.04 -9.49
N PHE A 291 -9.91 28.40 -10.21
CA PHE A 291 -11.12 27.84 -9.60
C PHE A 291 -10.83 26.81 -8.51
N VAL A 292 -9.97 25.82 -8.76
CA VAL A 292 -9.65 24.81 -7.75
C VAL A 292 -8.82 25.39 -6.59
N LEU A 293 -7.90 26.31 -6.87
CA LEU A 293 -7.03 26.88 -5.85
C LEU A 293 -7.79 27.83 -4.91
N GLU A 294 -8.77 28.58 -5.43
CA GLU A 294 -9.72 29.35 -4.64
C GLU A 294 -10.57 28.43 -3.76
N GLU A 295 -11.09 27.33 -4.32
CA GLU A 295 -11.91 26.38 -3.57
C GLU A 295 -11.12 25.69 -2.45
N LEU A 296 -9.86 25.31 -2.67
CA LEU A 296 -8.97 24.74 -1.63
C LEU A 296 -8.76 25.68 -0.43
N SER A 297 -8.86 26.99 -0.68
CA SER A 297 -8.75 28.02 0.35
C SER A 297 -10.08 28.24 1.06
N ALA A 298 -11.19 28.22 0.32
CA ALA A 298 -12.54 28.42 0.85
C ALA A 298 -13.09 27.21 1.63
N SER A 299 -12.77 25.99 1.20
CA SER A 299 -13.36 24.74 1.69
C SER A 299 -12.36 23.94 2.54
N GLY A 300 -11.73 24.61 3.50
CA GLY A 300 -10.65 24.04 4.30
C GLY A 300 -11.05 22.83 5.14
N SER A 301 -12.29 22.77 5.65
CA SER A 301 -12.80 21.61 6.40
C SER A 301 -12.95 20.38 5.51
N LEU A 302 -13.51 20.53 4.31
CA LEU A 302 -13.64 19.45 3.33
C LEU A 302 -12.27 18.92 2.93
N LEU A 303 -11.29 19.80 2.69
CA LEU A 303 -9.93 19.42 2.37
C LEU A 303 -9.31 18.55 3.48
N TRP A 304 -9.40 18.98 4.74
CA TRP A 304 -8.90 18.20 5.88
C TRP A 304 -9.66 16.89 6.08
N ALA A 305 -10.97 16.87 5.84
CA ALA A 305 -11.77 15.65 5.88
C ALA A 305 -11.32 14.64 4.82
N SER A 306 -11.02 15.09 3.59
CA SER A 306 -10.47 14.22 2.54
C SER A 306 -9.12 13.62 2.95
N HIS A 307 -8.22 14.42 3.52
CA HIS A 307 -6.93 13.92 4.02
C HIS A 307 -7.10 12.91 5.14
N ALA A 308 -7.92 13.25 6.15
CA ALA A 308 -8.18 12.39 7.30
C ALA A 308 -8.83 11.06 6.88
N GLY A 309 -9.80 11.09 5.97
CA GLY A 309 -10.46 9.89 5.45
C GLY A 309 -9.50 9.01 4.66
N CYS A 310 -8.80 9.57 3.68
CA CYS A 310 -7.89 8.81 2.83
C CYS A 310 -6.68 8.28 3.61
N TYR A 311 -5.87 9.14 4.23
CA TYR A 311 -4.69 8.67 4.99
C TYR A 311 -5.07 7.86 6.22
N GLY A 312 -6.16 8.20 6.90
CA GLY A 312 -6.67 7.40 8.00
C GLY A 312 -6.98 5.97 7.54
N THR A 313 -7.60 5.81 6.37
CA THR A 313 -7.85 4.49 5.76
C THR A 313 -6.55 3.79 5.40
N LEU A 314 -5.62 4.47 4.72
CA LEU A 314 -4.30 3.89 4.38
C LEU A 314 -3.60 3.33 5.61
N PHE A 315 -3.36 4.17 6.63
CA PHE A 315 -2.62 3.75 7.81
C PHE A 315 -3.37 2.75 8.68
N PHE A 316 -4.71 2.81 8.74
CA PHE A 316 -5.50 1.78 9.40
C PHE A 316 -5.25 0.41 8.76
N PHE A 317 -5.31 0.32 7.44
CA PHE A 317 -5.07 -0.94 6.73
C PHE A 317 -3.60 -1.37 6.74
N THR A 318 -2.65 -0.43 6.73
CA THR A 318 -1.22 -0.73 6.96
C THR A 318 -0.98 -1.36 8.33
N ILE A 319 -1.65 -0.86 9.37
CA ILE A 319 -1.59 -1.46 10.71
C ILE A 319 -2.31 -2.82 10.73
N ALA A 320 -3.47 -2.94 10.07
CA ALA A 320 -4.20 -4.20 9.97
C ALA A 320 -3.36 -5.31 9.32
N ALA A 321 -2.53 -4.99 8.33
CA ALA A 321 -1.63 -5.97 7.69
C ALA A 321 -0.66 -6.64 8.68
N LEU A 322 -0.27 -5.96 9.77
CA LEU A 322 0.53 -6.56 10.85
C LEU A 322 -0.19 -7.71 11.56
N ALA A 323 -1.52 -7.61 11.68
CA ALA A 323 -2.37 -8.64 12.29
C ALA A 323 -2.72 -9.76 11.30
N PHE A 324 -2.70 -9.48 9.99
CA PHE A 324 -3.08 -10.43 8.94
C PHE A 324 -1.98 -10.65 7.89
N PRO A 325 -0.76 -11.10 8.29
CA PRO A 325 0.38 -11.20 7.38
C PRO A 325 0.15 -12.19 6.23
N ILE A 326 -0.60 -13.28 6.46
CA ILE A 326 -0.91 -14.27 5.41
C ILE A 326 -1.81 -13.66 4.33
N ALA A 327 -2.82 -12.90 4.73
CA ALA A 327 -3.71 -12.23 3.78
C ALA A 327 -2.97 -11.12 3.03
N ASN A 328 -2.09 -10.37 3.72
CA ASN A 328 -1.22 -9.39 3.08
C ASN A 328 -0.29 -10.04 2.04
N ALA A 329 0.39 -11.15 2.36
CA ALA A 329 1.26 -11.84 1.41
C ALA A 329 0.53 -12.22 0.13
N ARG A 330 -0.67 -12.83 0.27
CA ARG A 330 -1.50 -13.24 -0.86
C ARG A 330 -1.98 -12.07 -1.70
N MET A 331 -2.36 -10.96 -1.05
CA MET A 331 -2.75 -9.76 -1.77
C MET A 331 -1.56 -9.12 -2.49
N GLY A 332 -0.36 -9.20 -1.90
CA GLY A 332 0.88 -8.79 -2.57
C GLY A 332 1.19 -9.65 -3.79
N GLU A 333 1.08 -10.98 -3.69
CA GLU A 333 1.23 -11.89 -4.83
C GLU A 333 0.21 -11.61 -5.93
N TYR A 334 -1.06 -11.38 -5.54
CA TYR A 334 -2.12 -11.00 -6.46
C TYR A 334 -1.80 -9.72 -7.23
N VAL A 335 -1.53 -8.63 -6.52
CA VAL A 335 -1.18 -7.35 -7.13
C VAL A 335 0.07 -7.50 -8.00
N GLY A 336 1.07 -8.25 -7.54
CA GLY A 336 2.27 -8.58 -8.32
C GLY A 336 1.95 -9.28 -9.65
N SER A 337 1.05 -10.27 -9.64
CA SER A 337 0.63 -10.99 -10.86
C SER A 337 -0.06 -10.08 -11.88
N LEU A 338 -0.83 -9.06 -11.44
CA LEU A 338 -1.44 -8.07 -12.34
C LEU A 338 -0.40 -7.25 -13.13
N PHE A 339 0.79 -7.03 -12.56
CA PHE A 339 1.92 -6.35 -13.22
C PHE A 339 2.73 -7.25 -14.15
N ILE A 340 2.63 -8.58 -14.01
CA ILE A 340 3.39 -9.53 -14.85
C ILE A 340 2.52 -10.02 -16.00
N GLU A 341 1.31 -10.48 -15.70
CA GLU A 341 0.44 -11.19 -16.64
C GLU A 341 -0.86 -10.43 -16.95
N GLY A 342 -1.24 -9.47 -16.10
CA GLY A 342 -2.53 -8.78 -16.19
C GLY A 342 -2.52 -7.49 -17.02
N ASP A 343 -3.58 -6.71 -16.83
CA ASP A 343 -3.82 -5.42 -17.50
C ASP A 343 -2.71 -4.38 -17.27
N LEU A 344 -1.84 -4.57 -16.27
CA LEU A 344 -0.73 -3.67 -15.94
C LEU A 344 0.62 -4.16 -16.47
N SER A 345 0.66 -5.27 -17.21
CA SER A 345 1.90 -5.84 -17.80
C SER A 345 2.68 -4.84 -18.66
N TYR A 346 1.99 -3.94 -19.37
CA TYR A 346 2.63 -2.90 -20.17
C TYR A 346 3.44 -1.90 -19.33
N ILE A 347 3.06 -1.66 -18.07
CA ILE A 347 3.82 -0.80 -17.14
C ILE A 347 5.09 -1.53 -16.75
N GLY A 348 4.99 -2.81 -16.38
CA GLY A 348 6.15 -3.65 -16.06
C GLY A 348 7.16 -3.72 -17.20
N ALA A 349 6.68 -3.90 -18.43
CA ALA A 349 7.51 -3.88 -19.64
C ALA A 349 8.20 -2.52 -19.86
N ALA A 350 7.50 -1.42 -19.58
CA ALA A 350 8.08 -0.08 -19.70
C ALA A 350 9.22 0.14 -18.69
N TYR A 351 9.08 -0.28 -17.43
CA TYR A 351 10.16 -0.23 -16.44
C TYR A 351 11.32 -1.15 -16.81
N ALA A 352 11.03 -2.37 -17.25
CA ALA A 352 12.06 -3.33 -17.67
C ALA A 352 12.89 -2.85 -18.87
N SER A 353 12.38 -1.90 -19.66
CA SER A 353 13.13 -1.31 -20.78
C SER A 353 14.27 -0.37 -20.35
N GLY A 354 14.31 0.07 -19.08
CA GLY A 354 15.25 1.09 -18.61
C GLY A 354 15.00 2.50 -19.18
N ASN A 355 13.94 2.71 -19.96
CA ASN A 355 13.60 4.02 -20.51
C ASN A 355 12.70 4.81 -19.55
N VAL A 356 13.29 5.77 -18.84
CA VAL A 356 12.62 6.63 -17.86
C VAL A 356 11.38 7.33 -18.42
N LEU A 357 11.45 7.86 -19.66
CA LEU A 357 10.31 8.57 -20.25
C LEU A 357 9.16 7.63 -20.58
N LEU A 358 9.47 6.44 -21.09
CA LEU A 358 8.46 5.43 -21.42
C LEU A 358 7.78 4.89 -20.15
N ALA A 359 8.56 4.57 -19.11
CA ALA A 359 8.05 4.14 -17.81
C ALA A 359 7.18 5.23 -17.14
N ALA A 360 7.64 6.50 -17.17
CA ALA A 360 6.87 7.62 -16.65
C ALA A 360 5.55 7.82 -17.42
N LEU A 361 5.58 7.71 -18.75
CA LEU A 361 4.37 7.86 -19.56
C LEU A 361 3.37 6.72 -19.29
N ALA A 362 3.83 5.47 -19.22
CA ALA A 362 2.97 4.32 -18.92
C ALA A 362 2.31 4.46 -17.54
N THR A 363 3.10 4.86 -16.54
CA THR A 363 2.65 5.13 -15.17
C THR A 363 1.65 6.29 -15.15
N PHE A 364 1.95 7.40 -15.82
CA PHE A 364 1.07 8.56 -15.93
C PHE A 364 -0.26 8.20 -16.58
N VAL A 365 -0.26 7.47 -17.70
CA VAL A 365 -1.50 7.06 -18.38
C VAL A 365 -2.35 6.21 -17.46
N ASN A 366 -1.76 5.23 -16.75
CA ASN A 366 -2.51 4.42 -15.80
C ASN A 366 -3.09 5.28 -14.66
N ASN A 367 -2.23 6.04 -13.97
CA ASN A 367 -2.61 6.72 -12.73
C ASN A 367 -3.55 7.91 -13.01
N TYR A 368 -3.28 8.68 -14.07
CA TYR A 368 -4.11 9.84 -14.42
C TYR A 368 -5.31 9.46 -15.28
N VAL A 369 -5.12 8.83 -16.45
CA VAL A 369 -6.21 8.61 -17.41
C VAL A 369 -7.16 7.52 -16.91
N VAL A 370 -6.63 6.35 -16.55
CA VAL A 370 -7.46 5.21 -16.15
C VAL A 370 -7.97 5.40 -14.72
N GLN A 371 -7.06 5.54 -13.75
CA GLN A 371 -7.41 5.49 -12.34
C GLN A 371 -8.08 6.78 -11.82
N THR A 372 -7.64 7.94 -12.29
CA THR A 372 -8.17 9.24 -11.83
C THR A 372 -9.34 9.70 -12.69
N VAL A 373 -9.15 9.86 -14.00
CA VAL A 373 -10.22 10.35 -14.88
C VAL A 373 -11.30 9.29 -15.07
N GLY A 374 -10.91 8.10 -15.53
CA GLY A 374 -11.83 7.01 -15.88
C GLY A 374 -12.61 6.43 -14.69
N LEU A 375 -11.92 6.16 -13.58
CA LEU A 375 -12.50 5.44 -12.44
C LEU A 375 -12.88 6.31 -11.23
N CYS A 376 -12.45 7.57 -11.18
CA CYS A 376 -12.78 8.47 -10.06
C CYS A 376 -13.63 9.67 -10.51
N ILE A 377 -13.15 10.47 -11.45
CA ILE A 377 -13.79 11.74 -11.84
C ILE A 377 -15.04 11.49 -12.69
N LEU A 378 -14.94 10.71 -13.77
CA LEU A 378 -16.07 10.46 -14.67
C LEU A 378 -17.28 9.82 -13.97
N PRO A 379 -17.13 8.74 -13.15
CA PRO A 379 -18.25 8.15 -12.44
C PRO A 379 -18.90 9.12 -11.45
N SER A 380 -18.13 10.06 -10.90
CA SER A 380 -18.63 11.06 -9.94
C SER A 380 -19.57 12.09 -10.55
N PHE A 381 -19.61 12.23 -11.89
CA PHE A 381 -20.64 13.04 -12.56
C PHE A 381 -22.02 12.38 -12.53
N VAL A 382 -22.07 11.05 -12.48
CA VAL A 382 -23.32 10.27 -12.49
C VAL A 382 -23.75 9.90 -11.08
N VAL A 383 -22.81 9.41 -10.27
CA VAL A 383 -23.04 8.96 -8.89
C VAL A 383 -22.24 9.87 -7.95
N PRO A 384 -22.90 10.79 -7.21
CA PRO A 384 -22.23 11.69 -6.27
C PRO A 384 -21.28 10.94 -5.33
N PHE A 385 -20.07 11.46 -5.16
CA PHE A 385 -19.02 10.90 -4.31
C PHE A 385 -18.49 9.50 -4.70
N ALA A 386 -18.83 8.96 -5.87
CA ALA A 386 -18.31 7.66 -6.31
C ALA A 386 -16.77 7.59 -6.29
N GLY A 387 -16.10 8.67 -6.71
CA GLY A 387 -14.64 8.78 -6.69
C GLY A 387 -14.05 8.76 -5.28
N VAL A 388 -14.76 9.30 -4.28
CA VAL A 388 -14.33 9.23 -2.86
C VAL A 388 -14.34 7.77 -2.40
N VAL A 389 -15.44 7.05 -2.64
CA VAL A 389 -15.55 5.63 -2.26
C VAL A 389 -14.47 4.80 -2.94
N LYS A 390 -14.28 4.99 -4.25
CA LYS A 390 -13.21 4.31 -5.01
C LYS A 390 -11.83 4.58 -4.40
N ASN A 391 -11.50 5.84 -4.13
CA ASN A 391 -10.19 6.19 -3.57
C ASN A 391 -10.01 5.68 -2.14
N LEU A 392 -11.05 5.64 -1.30
CA LEU A 392 -10.96 4.99 0.02
C LEU A 392 -10.65 3.49 -0.11
N LEU A 393 -11.28 2.80 -1.06
CA LEU A 393 -10.96 1.39 -1.35
C LEU A 393 -9.52 1.23 -1.88
N SER A 394 -9.07 2.14 -2.75
CA SER A 394 -7.67 2.15 -3.22
C SER A 394 -6.68 2.39 -2.09
N PHE A 395 -6.93 3.34 -1.19
CA PHE A 395 -6.08 3.59 -0.02
C PHE A 395 -6.09 2.40 0.94
N ALA A 396 -7.23 1.73 1.13
CA ALA A 396 -7.32 0.50 1.92
C ALA A 396 -6.44 -0.60 1.32
N LEU A 397 -6.57 -0.86 0.01
CA LEU A 397 -5.80 -1.88 -0.70
C LEU A 397 -4.30 -1.58 -0.68
N VAL A 398 -3.91 -0.37 -1.09
CA VAL A 398 -2.50 0.06 -1.12
C VAL A 398 -1.92 0.02 0.29
N GLY A 399 -2.63 0.57 1.28
CA GLY A 399 -2.19 0.58 2.67
C GLY A 399 -2.00 -0.83 3.22
N PHE A 400 -2.91 -1.75 2.89
CA PHE A 400 -2.81 -3.14 3.26
C PHE A 400 -1.62 -3.82 2.59
N VAL A 401 -1.49 -3.76 1.25
CA VAL A 401 -0.47 -4.48 0.47
C VAL A 401 0.93 -3.94 0.73
N MET A 402 1.09 -2.62 0.69
CA MET A 402 2.35 -1.90 0.89
C MET A 402 2.66 -1.70 2.37
N ALA A 403 2.30 -2.66 3.22
CA ALA A 403 2.71 -2.60 4.62
C ALA A 403 4.16 -3.09 4.77
N PRO A 404 5.03 -2.38 5.54
CA PRO A 404 6.45 -2.72 5.71
C PRO A 404 6.63 -3.91 6.67
N ILE A 405 5.97 -5.03 6.37
CA ILE A 405 5.95 -6.24 7.21
C ILE A 405 6.85 -7.35 6.67
N TRP A 406 7.46 -7.11 5.50
CA TRP A 406 8.37 -8.03 4.81
C TRP A 406 9.76 -7.45 4.69
N THR A 407 10.76 -8.29 4.89
CA THR A 407 12.17 -7.90 4.83
C THR A 407 12.54 -7.34 3.46
N GLY A 408 13.32 -6.26 3.45
CA GLY A 408 13.75 -5.56 2.25
C GLY A 408 12.80 -4.43 1.82
N PHE A 409 11.55 -4.40 2.30
CA PHE A 409 10.62 -3.34 1.94
C PHE A 409 10.99 -1.98 2.55
N VAL A 410 11.63 -1.97 3.72
CA VAL A 410 11.97 -0.73 4.44
C VAL A 410 12.95 0.12 3.65
N GLU A 411 13.94 -0.51 3.01
CA GLU A 411 14.92 0.16 2.15
C GLU A 411 14.24 0.83 0.95
N HIS A 412 13.33 0.12 0.27
CA HIS A 412 12.58 0.67 -0.86
C HIS A 412 11.79 1.92 -0.47
N TYR A 413 11.24 1.97 0.75
CA TYR A 413 10.51 3.15 1.22
C TYR A 413 11.37 4.40 1.41
N VAL A 414 12.69 4.28 1.61
CA VAL A 414 13.56 5.47 1.74
C VAL A 414 13.46 6.33 0.47
N TYR A 415 13.50 5.69 -0.69
CA TYR A 415 13.42 6.36 -1.99
C TYR A 415 11.98 6.60 -2.43
N HIS A 416 11.11 5.61 -2.21
CA HIS A 416 9.76 5.62 -2.75
C HIS A 416 8.76 6.45 -1.93
N CYS A 417 9.07 6.82 -0.69
CA CYS A 417 8.15 7.61 0.15
C CYS A 417 7.78 8.98 -0.44
N ILE A 418 8.69 9.61 -1.20
CA ILE A 418 8.41 10.88 -1.88
C ILE A 418 7.40 10.68 -3.00
N THR A 419 7.63 9.69 -3.87
CA THR A 419 6.68 9.33 -4.94
C THR A 419 5.32 9.02 -4.37
N MET A 420 5.24 8.12 -3.38
CA MET A 420 3.98 7.73 -2.76
C MET A 420 3.24 8.95 -2.20
N THR A 421 3.96 9.89 -1.59
CA THR A 421 3.33 11.11 -1.08
C THR A 421 2.74 11.94 -2.22
N LEU A 422 3.47 12.18 -3.30
CA LEU A 422 2.96 12.96 -4.45
C LEU A 422 1.74 12.30 -5.10
N GLU A 423 1.77 10.98 -5.30
CA GLU A 423 0.66 10.24 -5.91
C GLU A 423 -0.57 10.17 -5.00
N LEU A 424 -0.39 9.82 -3.72
CA LEU A 424 -1.49 9.75 -2.78
C LEU A 424 -2.12 11.13 -2.58
N GLU A 425 -1.33 12.19 -2.48
CA GLU A 425 -1.83 13.56 -2.43
C GLU A 425 -2.68 13.94 -3.66
N ALA A 426 -2.28 13.52 -4.85
CA ALA A 426 -3.08 13.69 -6.07
C ALA A 426 -4.45 13.00 -5.94
N TYR A 427 -4.51 11.79 -5.39
CA TYR A 427 -5.77 11.08 -5.16
C TYR A 427 -6.60 11.67 -4.01
N VAL A 428 -5.97 12.22 -2.97
CA VAL A 428 -6.67 12.98 -1.92
C VAL A 428 -7.33 14.21 -2.53
N LEU A 429 -6.61 14.97 -3.37
CA LEU A 429 -7.16 16.10 -4.08
C LEU A 429 -8.25 15.69 -5.08
N ALA A 430 -8.10 14.56 -5.77
CA ALA A 430 -9.15 14.01 -6.63
C ALA A 430 -10.43 13.75 -5.80
N SER A 431 -10.30 13.18 -4.61
CA SER A 431 -11.42 12.95 -3.68
C SER A 431 -12.07 14.25 -3.20
N PHE A 432 -11.26 15.28 -2.94
CA PHE A 432 -11.74 16.62 -2.60
C PHE A 432 -12.56 17.21 -3.75
N ILE A 433 -12.03 17.25 -4.99
CA ILE A 433 -12.69 17.93 -6.11
C ILE A 433 -14.00 17.25 -6.53
N VAL A 434 -14.07 15.91 -6.50
CA VAL A 434 -15.33 15.19 -6.81
C VAL A 434 -16.39 15.41 -5.74
N SER A 435 -15.99 15.79 -4.52
CA SER A 435 -16.92 16.13 -3.43
C SER A 435 -17.50 17.54 -3.57
N VAL A 436 -16.78 18.46 -4.21
CA VAL A 436 -17.21 19.87 -4.34
C VAL A 436 -18.50 19.99 -5.14
N LEU A 437 -18.60 19.33 -6.30
CA LEU A 437 -19.77 19.44 -7.19
C LEU A 437 -21.10 19.09 -6.48
N PRO A 438 -21.28 17.91 -5.85
CA PRO A 438 -22.52 17.59 -5.16
C PRO A 438 -22.79 18.49 -3.95
N ILE A 439 -21.76 18.86 -3.17
CA ILE A 439 -21.93 19.78 -2.03
C ILE A 439 -22.44 21.15 -2.51
N ARG A 440 -21.84 21.69 -3.57
CA ARG A 440 -22.25 22.97 -4.18
C ARG A 440 -23.64 22.89 -4.79
N ALA A 441 -23.98 21.79 -5.46
CA ALA A 441 -25.32 21.56 -6.00
C ALA A 441 -26.40 21.59 -4.91
N VAL A 442 -26.17 20.89 -3.79
CA VAL A 442 -27.09 20.89 -2.63
C VAL A 442 -27.19 22.28 -2.01
N LYS A 443 -26.06 22.97 -1.79
CA LYS A 443 -26.06 24.34 -1.28
C LYS A 443 -26.80 25.31 -2.21
N GLY A 444 -26.63 25.16 -3.52
CA GLY A 444 -27.34 25.93 -4.54
C GLY A 444 -28.84 25.68 -4.50
N LEU A 445 -29.26 24.43 -4.37
CA LEU A 445 -30.68 24.06 -4.23
C LEU A 445 -31.29 24.69 -2.98
N LEU A 446 -30.63 24.56 -1.82
CA LEU A 446 -31.11 25.10 -0.54
C LEU A 446 -31.16 26.64 -0.51
N SER A 447 -30.35 27.32 -1.32
CA SER A 447 -30.31 28.78 -1.40
C SER A 447 -31.06 29.38 -2.60
N GLY A 448 -31.76 28.56 -3.40
CA GLY A 448 -32.43 29.00 -4.62
C GLY A 448 -31.49 29.45 -5.75
N ARG A 449 -30.19 29.13 -5.65
CA ARG A 449 -29.13 29.48 -6.62
C ARG A 449 -28.44 28.23 -7.17
N PHE A 450 -29.24 27.26 -7.62
CA PHE A 450 -28.75 25.97 -8.08
C PHE A 450 -27.74 26.10 -9.23
N MET A 451 -28.13 26.80 -10.32
CA MET A 451 -27.31 26.84 -11.53
C MET A 451 -25.94 27.52 -11.34
N PRO A 452 -25.83 28.68 -10.66
CA PRO A 452 -24.53 29.29 -10.38
C PRO A 452 -23.59 28.40 -9.55
N GLU A 453 -24.09 27.75 -8.50
CA GLU A 453 -23.28 26.89 -7.64
C GLU A 453 -22.89 25.58 -8.35
N PHE A 454 -23.80 25.01 -9.16
CA PHE A 454 -23.50 23.84 -9.98
C PHE A 454 -22.39 24.12 -11.01
N VAL A 455 -22.51 25.23 -11.75
CA VAL A 455 -21.49 25.65 -12.73
C VAL A 455 -20.15 25.93 -12.05
N HIS A 456 -20.15 26.54 -10.86
CA HIS A 456 -18.93 26.73 -10.08
C HIS A 456 -18.30 25.38 -9.69
N GLY A 457 -19.09 24.45 -9.18
CA GLY A 457 -18.64 23.09 -8.86
C GLY A 457 -18.03 22.37 -10.06
N LEU A 458 -18.64 22.51 -11.25
CA LEU A 458 -18.11 21.93 -12.49
C LEU A 458 -16.77 22.55 -12.89
N LYS A 459 -16.64 23.88 -12.79
CA LYS A 459 -15.37 24.58 -13.06
C LYS A 459 -14.27 24.14 -12.10
N VAL A 460 -14.57 24.00 -10.81
CA VAL A 460 -13.63 23.48 -9.81
C VAL A 460 -13.19 22.05 -10.18
N MET A 461 -14.13 21.19 -10.56
CA MET A 461 -13.84 19.81 -10.91
C MET A 461 -12.94 19.72 -12.15
N LEU A 462 -13.23 20.45 -13.22
CA LEU A 462 -12.39 20.49 -14.43
C LEU A 462 -10.99 21.09 -14.15
N SER A 463 -10.95 22.20 -13.41
CA SER A 463 -9.72 22.86 -12.96
C SER A 463 -8.85 21.93 -12.09
N GLY A 464 -9.49 21.23 -11.17
CA GLY A 464 -8.85 20.28 -10.27
C GLY A 464 -8.37 19.02 -10.98
N THR A 465 -9.09 18.56 -12.00
CA THR A 465 -8.65 17.45 -12.85
C THR A 465 -7.30 17.77 -13.50
N LEU A 466 -7.16 18.98 -14.05
CA LEU A 466 -5.89 19.44 -14.63
C LEU A 466 -4.76 19.51 -13.59
N LEU A 467 -5.04 20.05 -12.40
CA LEU A 467 -4.06 20.13 -11.31
C LEU A 467 -3.55 18.74 -10.89
N VAL A 468 -4.48 17.79 -10.69
CA VAL A 468 -4.14 16.41 -10.33
C VAL A 468 -3.32 15.74 -11.44
N GLY A 469 -3.64 15.99 -12.70
CA GLY A 469 -2.84 15.51 -13.83
C GLY A 469 -1.40 16.02 -13.80
N VAL A 470 -1.19 17.30 -13.53
CA VAL A 470 0.18 17.86 -13.38
C VAL A 470 0.92 17.19 -12.23
N MET A 471 0.27 16.97 -11.09
CA MET A 471 0.88 16.30 -9.95
C MET A 471 1.28 14.86 -10.25
N LEU A 472 0.39 14.08 -10.87
CA LEU A 472 0.68 12.69 -11.24
C LEU A 472 1.76 12.58 -12.32
N LEU A 473 1.86 13.55 -13.24
CA LEU A 473 2.96 13.58 -14.20
C LEU A 473 4.31 13.77 -13.50
N ILE A 474 4.38 14.69 -12.53
CA ILE A 474 5.60 14.92 -11.74
C ILE A 474 5.95 13.67 -10.93
N ALA A 475 4.94 13.04 -10.29
CA ALA A 475 5.13 11.82 -9.53
C ALA A 475 5.65 10.66 -10.40
N ALA A 476 5.04 10.43 -11.56
CA ALA A 476 5.44 9.38 -12.50
C ALA A 476 6.86 9.58 -13.06
N LEU A 477 7.26 10.82 -13.35
CA LEU A 477 8.62 11.13 -13.77
C LEU A 477 9.64 10.85 -12.66
N TYR A 478 9.32 11.24 -11.43
CA TYR A 478 10.17 11.00 -10.27
C TYR A 478 10.28 9.51 -9.93
N GLU A 479 9.16 8.77 -10.00
CA GLU A 479 9.13 7.32 -9.82
C GLU A 479 10.00 6.61 -10.84
N ALA A 480 9.76 6.86 -12.13
CA ALA A 480 10.50 6.22 -13.20
C ALA A 480 12.00 6.49 -13.08
N ALA A 481 12.38 7.73 -12.77
CA ALA A 481 13.78 8.09 -12.58
C ALA A 481 14.39 7.39 -11.36
N THR A 482 13.70 7.37 -10.22
CA THR A 482 14.25 6.77 -9.00
C THR A 482 14.32 5.26 -9.06
N VAL A 483 13.31 4.59 -9.61
CA VAL A 483 13.34 3.14 -9.80
C VAL A 483 14.49 2.80 -10.75
N ILE A 484 14.51 3.32 -11.98
CA ILE A 484 15.49 2.91 -12.99
C ILE A 484 16.94 3.29 -12.63
N LEU A 485 17.17 4.41 -11.93
CA LEU A 485 18.54 4.85 -11.60
C LEU A 485 19.09 4.25 -10.31
N PHE A 486 18.23 3.72 -9.42
CA PHE A 486 18.64 3.21 -8.11
C PHE A 486 18.30 1.73 -7.86
N THR A 487 17.66 1.04 -8.80
CA THR A 487 17.55 -0.43 -8.85
C THR A 487 18.49 -0.99 -9.89
#